data_AF-A0A7Y2L2A4-F1
#
_entry.id   AF-A0A7Y2L2A4-F1
#
_cell.length_a   1.000
_cell.length_b   1.000
_cell.length_c   1.000
_cell.angle_alpha   90.00
_cell.angle_beta   90.00
_cell.angle_gamma   90.00
#
_symmetry.space_group_name_H-M   'P 1'
#
loop_
_entity.id
_entity.type
_entity.pdbx_description
1 polymer ?
#
loop_
_entity_poly.entity_id
_entity_poly.type
_entity_poly.pdbx_seq_one_letter_code
_entity_poly.pdbx_strand_id
1 'polypeptide(L)'
;TLVQGAWSLLLQRYSGQATVAFGATVAGRPAQLVDAERTLGLFINTLPVIQTPPAQQPLGDWLRQLQAFNSALREHEHTPLFEIQGWAGQGGQALFDTLLVFENYPVEQALGEASGLAFSPLQRHETTHYPLTLVIHAGAQLQIEFSYRRDAFAEADVVRFSEHLGGLLQQFEDSARPLASLTLLSPGETRQIQTWNATANRYPEHPHLAAMIGEQVRATPDALALVYGDMQLSYGELDARANQLAHWLQTQGVGPDVPVAVCAERSVELVVALLGVIKAGGAYLPLDPDHPRERLQGMLTDSGSPLLLTQAHLLDSWSGAAGVPMHALENLALATQPQTAPKVDIGPENLVYCLYTSGSTGKPKAVGNRHAGLLNRLQWMQAEYGLNPGDRVLQKTPYSFDVSVWEFFWPLLSGAALVMA
;
A
#
# COMPACT_ATOMS: atom_id res chain seq x y z
N THR A 1 -30.90 -5.28 -17.39
CA THR A 1 -30.66 -4.40 -16.23
C THR A 1 -29.89 -5.08 -15.12
N LEU A 2 -30.38 -6.16 -14.48
CA LEU A 2 -29.65 -6.78 -13.36
C LEU A 2 -28.23 -7.22 -13.73
N VAL A 3 -28.06 -8.00 -14.81
CA VAL A 3 -26.72 -8.44 -15.27
C VAL A 3 -25.84 -7.26 -15.66
N GLN A 4 -26.37 -6.28 -16.39
CA GLN A 4 -25.63 -5.05 -16.72
C GLN A 4 -25.21 -4.25 -15.47
N GLY A 5 -26.05 -4.23 -14.44
CA GLY A 5 -25.74 -3.57 -13.18
C GLY A 5 -24.61 -4.31 -12.44
N ALA A 6 -24.71 -5.63 -12.31
CA ALA A 6 -23.66 -6.44 -11.70
C ALA A 6 -22.34 -6.35 -12.50
N TRP A 7 -22.41 -6.35 -13.84
CA TRP A 7 -21.25 -6.16 -14.71
C TRP A 7 -20.61 -4.78 -14.56
N SER A 8 -21.41 -3.71 -14.48
CA SER A 8 -20.89 -2.35 -14.23
C SER A 8 -20.16 -2.27 -12.89
N LEU A 9 -20.72 -2.86 -11.83
CA LEU A 9 -20.07 -2.91 -10.52
C LEU A 9 -18.78 -3.71 -10.57
N LEU A 10 -18.78 -4.86 -11.25
CA LEU A 10 -17.60 -5.70 -11.41
C LEU A 10 -16.48 -4.95 -12.14
N LEU A 11 -16.77 -4.32 -13.28
CA LEU A 11 -15.82 -3.47 -14.00
C LEU A 11 -15.30 -2.33 -13.13
N GLN A 12 -16.17 -1.68 -12.34
CA GLN A 12 -15.77 -0.59 -11.46
C GLN A 12 -14.74 -1.06 -10.42
N ARG A 13 -14.93 -2.26 -9.86
CA ARG A 13 -14.05 -2.84 -8.83
C ARG A 13 -12.73 -3.33 -9.40
N TYR A 14 -12.73 -3.96 -10.58
CA TYR A 14 -11.50 -4.45 -11.22
C TYR A 14 -10.66 -3.34 -11.87
N SER A 15 -11.29 -2.32 -12.45
CA SER A 15 -10.57 -1.22 -13.10
C SER A 15 -10.15 -0.10 -12.14
N GLY A 16 -10.77 -0.03 -10.95
CA GLY A 16 -10.62 1.09 -10.02
C GLY A 16 -11.20 2.42 -10.54
N GLN A 17 -11.86 2.43 -11.69
CA GLN A 17 -12.45 3.62 -12.28
C GLN A 17 -13.82 3.92 -11.69
N ALA A 18 -14.14 5.19 -11.44
CA ALA A 18 -15.46 5.57 -10.96
C ALA A 18 -16.55 5.37 -12.02
N THR A 19 -16.21 5.66 -13.27
CA THR A 19 -17.06 5.54 -14.46
C THR A 19 -16.55 4.41 -15.34
N VAL A 20 -17.44 3.53 -15.77
CA VAL A 20 -17.12 2.39 -16.63
C VAL A 20 -18.01 2.38 -17.87
N ALA A 21 -17.50 1.78 -18.95
CA ALA A 21 -18.22 1.62 -20.20
C ALA A 21 -18.12 0.17 -20.69
N PHE A 22 -19.22 -0.33 -21.25
CA PHE A 22 -19.28 -1.61 -21.97
C PHE A 22 -20.29 -1.50 -23.11
N GLY A 23 -20.15 -2.32 -24.13
CA GLY A 23 -21.12 -2.42 -25.22
C GLY A 23 -22.31 -3.26 -24.77
N ALA A 24 -23.52 -2.86 -25.14
CA ALA A 24 -24.69 -3.72 -25.05
C ALA A 24 -25.34 -3.88 -26.43
N THR A 25 -25.67 -5.11 -26.80
CA THR A 25 -26.42 -5.36 -28.04
C THR A 25 -27.89 -5.04 -27.86
N VAL A 26 -28.47 -4.39 -28.85
CA VAL A 26 -29.89 -4.03 -28.93
C VAL A 26 -30.49 -4.62 -30.20
N ALA A 27 -31.81 -4.87 -30.18
CA ALA A 27 -32.49 -5.46 -31.34
C ALA A 27 -32.48 -4.53 -32.55
N GLY A 28 -32.47 -3.20 -32.33
CA GLY A 28 -32.49 -2.18 -33.37
C GLY A 28 -33.71 -2.24 -34.28
N ARG A 29 -34.81 -2.82 -33.76
CA ARG A 29 -36.13 -2.89 -34.41
C ARG A 29 -37.04 -1.82 -33.77
N PRO A 30 -37.12 -0.60 -34.34
CA PRO A 30 -37.90 0.48 -33.73
C PRO A 30 -39.40 0.17 -33.79
N ALA A 31 -40.13 0.42 -32.69
CA ALA A 31 -41.56 0.15 -32.59
C ALA A 31 -42.43 0.92 -33.61
N GLN A 32 -41.90 2.00 -34.17
CA GLN A 32 -42.55 2.82 -35.19
C GLN A 32 -42.52 2.18 -36.58
N LEU A 33 -41.64 1.20 -36.81
CA LEU A 33 -41.54 0.48 -38.07
C LEU A 33 -42.53 -0.70 -38.05
N VAL A 34 -43.57 -0.59 -38.88
CA VAL A 34 -44.57 -1.65 -39.05
C VAL A 34 -43.90 -2.95 -39.48
N ASP A 35 -44.28 -4.07 -38.87
CA ASP A 35 -43.72 -5.41 -39.12
C ASP A 35 -42.20 -5.53 -38.93
N ALA A 36 -41.59 -4.65 -38.12
CA ALA A 36 -40.16 -4.72 -37.81
C ALA A 36 -39.76 -6.12 -37.31
N GLU A 37 -40.53 -6.74 -36.42
CA GLU A 37 -40.24 -8.09 -35.88
C GLU A 37 -40.25 -9.22 -36.93
N ARG A 38 -40.93 -9.02 -38.06
CA ARG A 38 -41.09 -10.03 -39.12
C ARG A 38 -40.20 -9.75 -40.34
N THR A 39 -39.47 -8.64 -40.31
CA THR A 39 -38.62 -8.20 -41.41
C THR A 39 -37.24 -8.84 -41.34
N LEU A 40 -36.82 -9.48 -42.44
CA LEU A 40 -35.45 -9.98 -42.60
C LEU A 40 -34.52 -8.84 -42.96
N GLY A 41 -33.44 -8.65 -42.20
CA GLY A 41 -32.47 -7.58 -42.42
C GLY A 41 -31.51 -7.42 -41.24
N LEU A 42 -30.54 -6.51 -41.40
CA LEU A 42 -29.60 -6.15 -40.35
C LEU A 42 -30.22 -5.07 -39.44
N PHE A 43 -30.64 -5.49 -38.25
CA PHE A 43 -31.20 -4.59 -37.24
C PHE A 43 -30.37 -4.54 -35.96
N ILE A 44 -29.73 -5.66 -35.58
CA ILE A 44 -28.93 -5.71 -34.36
C ILE A 44 -27.87 -4.62 -34.37
N ASN A 45 -27.77 -3.88 -33.28
CA ASN A 45 -26.81 -2.81 -33.12
C ASN A 45 -26.13 -2.91 -31.74
N THR A 46 -25.00 -2.25 -31.58
CA THR A 46 -24.25 -2.19 -30.31
C THR A 46 -24.16 -0.74 -29.86
N LEU A 47 -24.59 -0.48 -28.62
CA LEU A 47 -24.54 0.85 -28.04
C LEU A 47 -23.66 0.86 -26.77
N PRO A 48 -22.92 1.95 -26.51
CA PRO A 48 -22.18 2.10 -25.27
C PRO A 48 -23.15 2.30 -24.10
N VAL A 49 -22.98 1.50 -23.05
CA VAL A 49 -23.59 1.72 -21.75
C VAL A 49 -22.51 2.27 -20.82
N ILE A 50 -22.67 3.52 -20.41
CA ILE A 50 -21.73 4.22 -19.54
C ILE A 50 -22.39 4.44 -18.19
N GLN A 51 -21.74 3.99 -17.11
CA GLN A 51 -22.28 4.06 -15.76
C GLN A 51 -21.25 4.57 -14.77
N THR A 52 -21.70 5.35 -13.79
CA THR A 52 -20.89 5.82 -12.64
C THR A 52 -21.57 5.37 -11.35
N PRO A 53 -21.48 4.08 -10.95
CA PRO A 53 -22.18 3.55 -9.79
C PRO A 53 -21.74 4.28 -8.50
N PRO A 54 -22.63 5.00 -7.79
CA PRO A 54 -22.25 5.79 -6.62
C PRO A 54 -22.29 4.95 -5.34
N ALA A 55 -21.20 4.99 -4.57
CA ALA A 55 -20.95 4.11 -3.41
C ALA A 55 -22.11 4.01 -2.40
N GLN A 56 -22.77 5.12 -2.08
CA GLN A 56 -23.77 5.18 -1.01
C GLN A 56 -25.22 5.03 -1.48
N GLN A 57 -25.47 4.96 -2.79
CA GLN A 57 -26.84 4.84 -3.30
C GLN A 57 -27.40 3.43 -3.04
N PRO A 58 -28.68 3.30 -2.66
CA PRO A 58 -29.33 2.01 -2.58
C PRO A 58 -29.34 1.30 -3.94
N LEU A 59 -29.04 0.00 -3.93
CA LEU A 59 -28.97 -0.83 -5.12
C LEU A 59 -30.23 -0.74 -5.99
N GLY A 60 -31.41 -0.83 -5.37
CA GLY A 60 -32.69 -0.79 -6.08
C GLY A 60 -32.95 0.53 -6.79
N ASP A 61 -32.57 1.66 -6.19
CA ASP A 61 -32.69 2.98 -6.80
C ASP A 61 -31.78 3.10 -8.01
N TRP A 62 -30.54 2.65 -7.87
CA TRP A 62 -29.57 2.68 -8.96
C TRP A 62 -29.98 1.76 -10.12
N LEU A 63 -30.49 0.54 -9.82
CA LEU A 63 -30.98 -0.37 -10.86
C LEU A 63 -32.21 0.20 -11.60
N ARG A 64 -33.09 0.94 -10.92
CA ARG A 64 -34.19 1.67 -11.58
C ARG A 64 -33.69 2.77 -12.50
N GLN A 65 -32.64 3.49 -12.09
CA GLN A 65 -32.00 4.49 -12.94
C GLN A 65 -31.34 3.85 -14.17
N LEU A 66 -30.64 2.73 -13.99
CA LEU A 66 -30.07 1.96 -15.10
C LEU A 66 -31.17 1.44 -16.05
N GLN A 67 -32.31 0.98 -15.52
CA GLN A 67 -33.46 0.60 -16.33
C GLN A 67 -34.00 1.79 -17.14
N ALA A 68 -34.16 2.96 -16.51
CA ALA A 68 -34.62 4.17 -17.18
C ALA A 68 -33.64 4.63 -18.26
N PHE A 69 -32.35 4.58 -17.98
CA PHE A 69 -31.27 4.84 -18.94
C PHE A 69 -31.38 3.91 -20.15
N ASN A 70 -31.51 2.60 -19.92
CA ASN A 70 -31.67 1.62 -21.00
C ASN A 70 -32.94 1.85 -21.82
N SER A 71 -34.04 2.25 -21.19
CA SER A 71 -35.28 2.58 -21.89
C SER A 71 -35.11 3.81 -22.79
N ALA A 72 -34.45 4.87 -22.31
CA ALA A 72 -34.17 6.06 -23.12
C ALA A 72 -33.18 5.75 -24.26
N LEU A 73 -32.19 4.90 -23.99
CA LEU A 73 -31.24 4.43 -25.00
C LEU A 73 -31.95 3.74 -26.17
N ARG A 74 -33.12 3.12 -25.94
CA ARG A 74 -33.90 2.45 -26.99
C ARG A 74 -34.34 3.37 -28.13
N GLU A 75 -34.55 4.65 -27.83
CA GLU A 75 -34.96 5.66 -28.82
C GLU A 75 -33.86 5.92 -29.86
N HIS A 76 -32.62 5.53 -29.56
CA HIS A 76 -31.43 5.77 -30.37
C HIS A 76 -30.78 4.48 -30.90
N GLU A 77 -31.48 3.33 -30.87
CA GLU A 77 -30.92 2.03 -31.29
C GLU A 77 -30.54 1.91 -32.76
N HIS A 78 -30.96 2.84 -33.60
CA HIS A 78 -30.62 2.87 -35.01
C HIS A 78 -29.28 3.59 -35.31
N THR A 79 -28.70 4.26 -34.32
CA THR A 79 -27.46 5.04 -34.50
C THR A 79 -26.24 4.11 -34.59
N PRO A 80 -25.48 4.11 -35.69
CA PRO A 80 -24.31 3.26 -35.82
C PRO A 80 -23.20 3.57 -34.81
N LEU A 81 -22.58 2.54 -34.22
CA LEU A 81 -21.50 2.71 -33.24
C LEU A 81 -20.33 3.56 -33.75
N PHE A 82 -20.00 3.49 -35.04
CA PHE A 82 -18.91 4.28 -35.63
C PHE A 82 -19.22 5.79 -35.66
N GLU A 83 -20.50 6.18 -35.77
CA GLU A 83 -20.90 7.59 -35.67
C GLU A 83 -20.77 8.07 -34.23
N ILE A 84 -21.19 7.23 -33.27
CA ILE A 84 -21.03 7.52 -31.83
C ILE A 84 -19.55 7.69 -31.48
N GLN A 85 -18.67 6.82 -31.99
CA GLN A 85 -17.21 6.96 -31.87
C GLN A 85 -16.72 8.29 -32.45
N GLY A 86 -17.21 8.67 -33.64
CA GLY A 86 -16.89 9.94 -34.27
C GLY A 86 -17.31 11.14 -33.41
N TRP A 87 -18.54 11.15 -32.90
CA TRP A 87 -19.05 12.22 -32.03
C TRP A 87 -18.33 12.31 -30.69
N ALA A 88 -17.86 11.17 -30.17
CA ALA A 88 -17.04 11.11 -28.96
C ALA A 88 -15.58 11.57 -29.19
N GLY A 89 -15.19 11.89 -30.43
CA GLY A 89 -13.80 12.24 -30.79
C GLY A 89 -12.84 11.05 -30.79
N GLN A 90 -13.38 9.82 -30.79
CA GLN A 90 -12.66 8.54 -30.73
C GLN A 90 -12.85 7.73 -32.03
N GLY A 91 -12.94 8.41 -33.17
CA GLY A 91 -13.16 7.77 -34.47
C GLY A 91 -12.11 6.70 -34.75
N GLY A 92 -12.57 5.47 -34.99
CA GLY A 92 -11.68 4.32 -35.23
C GLY A 92 -11.06 3.68 -33.99
N GLN A 93 -11.44 4.12 -32.77
CA GLN A 93 -11.01 3.52 -31.51
C GLN A 93 -12.19 2.89 -30.77
N ALA A 94 -11.93 1.85 -29.98
CA ALA A 94 -12.95 1.21 -29.16
C ALA A 94 -13.37 2.14 -28.00
N LEU A 95 -14.66 2.35 -27.80
CA LEU A 95 -15.19 3.08 -26.62
C LEU A 95 -15.24 2.20 -25.37
N PHE A 96 -15.11 0.89 -25.55
CA PHE A 96 -15.19 -0.14 -24.52
C PHE A 96 -14.53 -1.44 -25.01
N ASP A 97 -14.01 -2.21 -24.07
CA ASP A 97 -13.32 -3.48 -24.35
C ASP A 97 -14.19 -4.72 -24.10
N THR A 98 -15.37 -4.52 -23.51
CA THR A 98 -16.26 -5.62 -23.13
C THR A 98 -17.64 -5.46 -23.75
N LEU A 99 -18.23 -6.56 -24.19
CA LEU A 99 -19.54 -6.62 -24.81
C LEU A 99 -20.48 -7.47 -23.96
N LEU A 100 -21.72 -7.03 -23.78
CA LEU A 100 -22.79 -7.75 -23.12
C LEU A 100 -23.93 -8.00 -24.11
N VAL A 101 -24.18 -9.27 -24.42
CA VAL A 101 -25.20 -9.74 -25.35
C VAL A 101 -26.31 -10.42 -24.56
N PHE A 102 -27.56 -9.96 -24.72
CA PHE A 102 -28.71 -10.62 -24.12
C PHE A 102 -29.53 -11.29 -25.21
N GLU A 103 -29.48 -12.62 -25.29
CA GLU A 103 -30.23 -13.39 -26.28
C GLU A 103 -31.64 -13.71 -25.79
N ASN A 104 -32.65 -13.16 -26.48
CA ASN A 104 -34.07 -13.34 -26.13
C ASN A 104 -34.78 -14.43 -26.96
N TYR A 105 -34.09 -15.12 -27.87
CA TYR A 105 -34.70 -16.09 -28.78
C TYR A 105 -34.08 -17.50 -28.63
N PRO A 106 -34.79 -18.46 -28.04
CA PRO A 106 -34.35 -19.85 -28.04
C PRO A 106 -34.67 -20.48 -29.41
N VAL A 107 -33.75 -20.33 -30.36
CA VAL A 107 -33.84 -20.95 -31.70
C VAL A 107 -34.01 -22.48 -31.58
N GLU A 108 -33.41 -23.10 -30.55
CA GLU A 108 -33.50 -24.55 -30.31
C GLU A 108 -34.90 -25.01 -29.87
N GLN A 109 -35.61 -24.22 -29.06
CA GLN A 109 -36.99 -24.54 -28.66
C GLN A 109 -37.93 -24.46 -29.87
N ALA A 110 -37.74 -23.47 -30.74
CA ALA A 110 -38.52 -23.32 -31.97
C ALA A 110 -38.25 -24.45 -32.99
N LEU A 111 -37.05 -25.03 -33.01
CA LEU A 111 -36.68 -26.15 -33.87
C LEU A 111 -37.18 -27.51 -33.34
N GLY A 112 -37.28 -27.67 -32.02
CA GLY A 112 -37.76 -28.91 -31.38
C GLY A 112 -39.26 -29.21 -31.61
N GLU A 113 -40.05 -28.20 -31.96
CA GLU A 113 -41.50 -28.34 -32.24
C GLU A 113 -41.80 -28.73 -33.71
N ALA A 114 -40.77 -28.82 -34.57
CA ALA A 114 -40.92 -29.15 -35.98
C ALA A 114 -41.06 -30.68 -36.21
N SER A 115 -42.32 -31.15 -36.25
CA SER A 115 -42.80 -32.39 -36.90
C SER A 115 -41.78 -33.50 -37.18
N GLY A 116 -41.50 -34.35 -36.17
CA GLY A 116 -40.92 -35.69 -36.35
C GLY A 116 -39.42 -35.78 -36.66
N LEU A 117 -38.69 -34.65 -36.63
CA LEU A 117 -37.24 -34.60 -36.83
C LEU A 117 -36.54 -34.20 -35.52
N ALA A 118 -35.48 -34.91 -35.17
CA ALA A 118 -34.60 -34.54 -34.05
C ALA A 118 -33.37 -33.83 -34.61
N PHE A 119 -33.19 -32.56 -34.28
CA PHE A 119 -31.98 -31.81 -34.62
C PHE A 119 -30.87 -32.13 -33.62
N SER A 120 -29.64 -32.36 -34.09
CA SER A 120 -28.46 -32.43 -33.23
C SER A 120 -28.20 -31.07 -32.56
N PRO A 121 -27.52 -31.02 -31.40
CA PRO A 121 -27.15 -29.76 -30.75
C PRO A 121 -26.49 -28.81 -31.75
N LEU A 122 -26.99 -27.57 -31.82
CA LEU A 122 -26.46 -26.59 -32.75
C LEU A 122 -25.10 -26.11 -32.23
N GLN A 123 -24.02 -26.36 -32.97
CA GLN A 123 -22.75 -25.71 -32.68
C GLN A 123 -22.74 -24.34 -33.34
N ARG A 124 -22.93 -23.28 -32.55
CA ARG A 124 -22.76 -21.90 -32.99
C ARG A 124 -21.33 -21.44 -32.67
N HIS A 125 -20.65 -20.85 -33.64
CA HIS A 125 -19.37 -20.21 -33.43
C HIS A 125 -19.53 -18.72 -33.73
N GLU A 126 -19.58 -17.90 -32.68
CA GLU A 126 -19.60 -16.44 -32.79
C GLU A 126 -18.22 -15.91 -32.43
N THR A 127 -17.61 -15.17 -33.35
CA THR A 127 -16.36 -14.47 -33.10
C THR A 127 -16.65 -12.98 -33.04
N THR A 128 -16.49 -12.38 -31.87
CA THR A 128 -16.50 -10.93 -31.70
C THR A 128 -15.07 -10.39 -31.71
N HIS A 129 -14.90 -9.12 -32.03
CA HIS A 129 -13.59 -8.46 -32.01
C HIS A 129 -13.26 -7.87 -30.63
N TYR A 130 -14.18 -7.95 -29.67
CA TYR A 130 -13.99 -7.47 -28.30
C TYR A 130 -13.19 -8.47 -27.47
N PRO A 131 -12.20 -8.03 -26.67
CA PRO A 131 -11.43 -8.89 -25.78
C PRO A 131 -12.25 -9.81 -24.86
N LEU A 132 -13.41 -9.34 -24.38
CA LEU A 132 -14.30 -10.11 -23.52
C LEU A 132 -15.76 -9.87 -23.89
N THR A 133 -16.51 -10.94 -24.11
CA THR A 133 -17.95 -10.90 -24.42
C THR A 133 -18.70 -11.79 -23.44
N LEU A 134 -19.76 -11.24 -22.84
CA LEU A 134 -20.71 -11.97 -22.00
C LEU A 134 -21.97 -12.20 -22.82
N VAL A 135 -22.35 -13.47 -23.02
CA VAL A 135 -23.61 -13.85 -23.66
C VAL A 135 -24.55 -14.38 -22.59
N ILE A 136 -25.74 -13.78 -22.48
CA ILE A 136 -26.73 -14.11 -21.48
C ILE A 136 -27.88 -14.84 -22.16
N HIS A 137 -28.17 -16.05 -21.70
CA HIS A 137 -29.34 -16.82 -22.06
C HIS A 137 -30.30 -16.88 -20.86
N ALA A 138 -31.51 -16.37 -21.05
CA ALA A 138 -32.54 -16.39 -20.03
C ALA A 138 -33.45 -17.62 -20.20
N GLY A 139 -33.53 -18.45 -19.16
CA GLY A 139 -34.46 -19.57 -19.07
C GLY A 139 -34.92 -19.80 -17.64
N ALA A 140 -35.22 -21.05 -17.27
CA ALA A 140 -35.49 -21.42 -15.88
C ALA A 140 -34.28 -21.13 -14.95
N GLN A 141 -33.09 -21.12 -15.52
CA GLN A 141 -31.86 -20.63 -14.90
C GLN A 141 -31.24 -19.56 -15.82
N LEU A 142 -30.54 -18.62 -15.21
CA LEU A 142 -29.74 -17.64 -15.94
C LEU A 142 -28.41 -18.29 -16.33
N GLN A 143 -28.15 -18.42 -17.63
CA GLN A 143 -26.87 -18.89 -18.15
C GLN A 143 -26.07 -17.69 -18.66
N ILE A 144 -24.80 -17.62 -18.28
CA ILE A 144 -23.88 -16.56 -18.70
C ILE A 144 -22.63 -17.23 -19.27
N GLU A 145 -22.43 -17.08 -20.57
CA GLU A 145 -21.24 -17.54 -21.28
C GLU A 145 -20.21 -16.41 -21.38
N PHE A 146 -18.94 -16.73 -21.11
CA PHE A 146 -17.84 -15.81 -21.28
C PHE A 146 -16.99 -16.25 -22.49
N SER A 147 -17.05 -15.46 -23.56
CA SER A 147 -16.16 -15.62 -24.72
C SER A 147 -15.05 -14.58 -24.63
N TYR A 148 -13.80 -15.01 -24.69
CA TYR A 148 -12.66 -14.13 -24.45
C TYR A 148 -11.46 -14.48 -25.31
N ARG A 149 -10.65 -13.47 -25.58
CA ARG A 149 -9.39 -13.64 -26.26
C ARG A 149 -8.31 -14.14 -25.30
N ARG A 150 -7.71 -15.30 -25.62
CA ARG A 150 -6.67 -15.94 -24.78
C ARG A 150 -5.35 -15.17 -24.73
N ASP A 151 -5.11 -14.24 -25.65
CA ASP A 151 -3.97 -13.33 -25.60
C ASP A 151 -4.22 -12.12 -24.68
N ALA A 152 -5.48 -11.86 -24.30
CA ALA A 152 -5.87 -10.79 -23.38
C ALA A 152 -6.19 -11.31 -21.96
N PHE A 153 -6.75 -12.52 -21.82
CA PHE A 153 -7.17 -13.06 -20.53
C PHE A 153 -6.70 -14.50 -20.32
N ALA A 154 -6.20 -14.78 -19.11
CA ALA A 154 -6.02 -16.14 -18.64
C ALA A 154 -7.37 -16.74 -18.21
N GLU A 155 -7.54 -18.04 -18.42
CA GLU A 155 -8.77 -18.77 -18.08
C GLU A 155 -9.13 -18.64 -16.59
N ALA A 156 -8.14 -18.70 -15.71
CA ALA A 156 -8.35 -18.56 -14.26
C ALA A 156 -8.94 -17.19 -13.87
N ASP A 157 -8.62 -16.12 -14.62
CA ASP A 157 -9.16 -14.79 -14.35
C ASP A 157 -10.63 -14.69 -14.79
N VAL A 158 -10.97 -15.27 -15.94
CA VAL A 158 -12.36 -15.30 -16.43
C VAL A 158 -13.25 -16.15 -15.54
N VAL A 159 -12.75 -17.29 -15.06
CA VAL A 159 -13.44 -18.10 -14.03
C VAL A 159 -13.70 -17.25 -12.78
N ARG A 160 -12.70 -16.50 -12.30
CA ARG A 160 -12.87 -15.60 -11.15
C ARG A 160 -13.91 -14.51 -11.42
N PHE A 161 -13.90 -13.89 -12.61
CA PHE A 161 -14.93 -12.91 -13.00
C PHE A 161 -16.33 -13.51 -12.97
N SER A 162 -16.48 -14.76 -13.43
CA SER A 162 -17.76 -15.45 -13.41
C SER A 162 -18.27 -15.72 -11.99
N GLU A 163 -17.39 -16.15 -11.09
CA GLU A 163 -17.73 -16.41 -9.69
C GLU A 163 -18.12 -15.12 -8.96
N HIS A 164 -17.35 -14.05 -9.18
CA HIS A 164 -17.62 -12.73 -8.62
C HIS A 164 -18.91 -12.11 -9.18
N LEU A 165 -19.18 -12.25 -10.47
CA LEU A 165 -20.43 -11.79 -11.08
C LEU A 165 -21.64 -12.53 -10.49
N GLY A 166 -21.53 -13.85 -10.34
CA GLY A 166 -22.56 -14.68 -9.70
C GLY A 166 -22.79 -14.27 -8.24
N GLY A 167 -21.72 -14.07 -7.48
CA GLY A 167 -21.78 -13.62 -6.08
C GLY A 167 -22.40 -12.22 -5.93
N LEU A 168 -22.14 -11.31 -6.86
CA LEU A 168 -22.80 -10.00 -6.89
C LEU A 168 -24.30 -10.13 -7.19
N LEU A 169 -24.68 -10.93 -8.19
CA LEU A 169 -26.08 -11.14 -8.56
C LEU A 169 -26.90 -11.75 -7.41
N GLN A 170 -26.34 -12.68 -6.64
CA GLN A 170 -27.00 -13.24 -5.45
C GLN A 170 -27.27 -12.18 -4.38
N GLN A 171 -26.40 -11.17 -4.26
CA GLN A 171 -26.59 -10.09 -3.30
C GLN A 171 -27.67 -9.08 -3.73
N PHE A 172 -28.17 -9.15 -4.97
CA PHE A 172 -29.20 -8.22 -5.46
C PHE A 172 -30.60 -8.47 -4.88
N GLU A 173 -30.78 -9.55 -4.12
CA GLU A 173 -32.01 -9.84 -3.38
C GLU A 173 -32.36 -8.74 -2.37
N ASP A 174 -31.34 -8.09 -1.78
CA ASP A 174 -31.52 -6.96 -0.86
C ASP A 174 -31.29 -5.61 -1.55
N SER A 175 -32.37 -5.10 -2.16
CA SER A 175 -32.34 -3.86 -2.94
C SER A 175 -32.10 -2.58 -2.11
N ALA A 176 -32.22 -2.64 -0.77
CA ALA A 176 -32.03 -1.46 0.09
C ALA A 176 -30.54 -1.19 0.40
N ARG A 177 -29.67 -2.18 0.16
CA ARG A 177 -28.24 -2.06 0.49
C ARG A 177 -27.53 -0.99 -0.33
N PRO A 178 -26.61 -0.21 0.27
CA PRO A 178 -25.70 0.64 -0.47
C PRO A 178 -24.78 -0.18 -1.38
N LEU A 179 -24.50 0.33 -2.58
CA LEU A 179 -23.61 -0.32 -3.56
C LEU A 179 -22.22 -0.65 -3.01
N ALA A 180 -21.67 0.19 -2.13
CA ALA A 180 -20.36 -0.03 -1.50
C ALA A 180 -20.34 -1.21 -0.52
N SER A 181 -21.49 -1.64 -0.03
CA SER A 181 -21.58 -2.79 0.89
C SER A 181 -21.55 -4.14 0.15
N LEU A 182 -21.79 -4.14 -1.16
CA LEU A 182 -21.79 -5.36 -1.97
C LEU A 182 -20.36 -5.89 -2.09
N THR A 183 -20.15 -7.11 -1.63
CA THR A 183 -18.81 -7.72 -1.54
C THR A 183 -18.51 -8.51 -2.80
N LEU A 184 -17.36 -8.25 -3.42
CA LEU A 184 -16.88 -9.01 -4.57
C LEU A 184 -16.23 -10.34 -4.17
N LEU A 185 -15.45 -10.29 -3.07
CA LEU A 185 -14.65 -11.41 -2.62
C LEU A 185 -15.52 -12.57 -2.15
N SER A 186 -15.18 -13.77 -2.63
CA SER A 186 -15.75 -15.00 -2.10
C SER A 186 -15.32 -15.22 -0.64
N PRO A 187 -16.05 -16.08 0.12
CA PRO A 187 -15.60 -16.52 1.43
C PRO A 187 -14.21 -17.19 1.40
N GLY A 188 -13.86 -17.85 0.28
CA GLY A 188 -12.55 -18.48 0.09
C GLY A 188 -11.43 -17.45 -0.01
N GLU A 189 -11.59 -16.43 -0.86
CA GLU A 189 -10.62 -15.33 -1.02
C GLU A 189 -10.48 -14.51 0.26
N THR A 190 -11.59 -14.26 0.96
CA THR A 190 -11.56 -13.57 2.26
C THR A 190 -10.72 -14.35 3.27
N ARG A 191 -10.90 -15.68 3.36
CA ARG A 191 -10.08 -16.54 4.24
C ARG A 191 -8.61 -16.58 3.82
N GLN A 192 -8.32 -16.56 2.52
CA GLN A 192 -6.96 -16.52 2.01
C GLN A 192 -6.25 -15.24 2.43
N ILE A 193 -6.90 -14.09 2.28
CA ILE A 193 -6.38 -12.79 2.76
C ILE A 193 -6.16 -12.80 4.27
N GLN A 194 -7.08 -13.39 5.04
CA GLN A 194 -6.91 -13.55 6.49
C GLN A 194 -5.70 -14.42 6.83
N THR A 195 -5.45 -15.48 6.06
CA THR A 195 -4.31 -16.38 6.25
C THR A 195 -3.00 -15.69 5.95
N TRP A 196 -2.92 -14.89 4.87
CA TRP A 196 -1.73 -14.08 4.57
C TRP A 196 -1.43 -13.04 5.66
N ASN A 197 -2.46 -12.52 6.32
CA ASN A 197 -2.31 -11.55 7.41
C ASN A 197 -2.19 -12.18 8.80
N ALA A 198 -2.19 -13.52 8.91
CA ALA A 198 -2.03 -14.22 10.19
C ALA A 198 -0.55 -14.27 10.63
N THR A 199 0.08 -13.10 10.75
CA THR A 199 1.52 -12.92 11.03
C THR A 199 1.83 -12.71 12.52
N ALA A 200 0.89 -13.06 13.40
CA ALA A 200 1.04 -12.90 14.84
C ALA A 200 2.17 -13.79 15.38
N ASN A 201 3.26 -13.17 15.81
CA ASN A 201 4.39 -13.81 16.48
C ASN A 201 4.61 -13.21 17.86
N ARG A 202 5.10 -14.03 18.79
CA ARG A 202 5.51 -13.58 20.12
C ARG A 202 7.03 -13.54 20.19
N TYR A 203 7.57 -12.36 20.43
CA TYR A 203 8.98 -12.15 20.71
C TYR A 203 9.18 -11.85 22.19
N PRO A 204 10.40 -12.06 22.74
CA PRO A 204 10.75 -11.59 24.08
C PRO A 204 10.35 -10.13 24.32
N GLU A 205 9.76 -9.88 25.47
CA GLU A 205 9.33 -8.53 25.84
C GLU A 205 10.51 -7.73 26.39
N HIS A 206 10.80 -6.60 25.74
CA HIS A 206 11.73 -5.61 26.24
C HIS A 206 11.02 -4.25 26.32
N PRO A 207 11.23 -3.47 27.39
CA PRO A 207 10.53 -2.20 27.57
C PRO A 207 10.93 -1.16 26.52
N HIS A 208 12.20 -1.18 26.07
CA HIS A 208 12.75 -0.27 25.08
C HIS A 208 14.07 -0.81 24.51
N LEU A 209 14.55 -0.20 23.42
CA LEU A 209 15.76 -0.64 22.68
C LEU A 209 17.01 -0.69 23.57
N ALA A 210 17.23 0.34 24.39
CA ALA A 210 18.40 0.40 25.27
C ALA A 210 18.45 -0.74 26.30
N ALA A 211 17.29 -1.28 26.74
CA ALA A 211 17.25 -2.41 27.65
C ALA A 211 17.75 -3.69 26.96
N MET A 212 17.29 -3.94 25.73
CA MET A 212 17.71 -5.09 24.92
C MET A 212 19.20 -5.04 24.58
N ILE A 213 19.73 -3.87 24.16
CA ILE A 213 21.17 -3.69 23.92
C ILE A 213 21.96 -3.90 25.23
N GLY A 214 21.46 -3.39 26.36
CA GLY A 214 22.10 -3.54 27.65
C GLY A 214 22.22 -5.01 28.12
N GLU A 215 21.29 -5.88 27.71
CA GLU A 215 21.41 -7.33 27.95
C GLU A 215 22.57 -7.93 27.16
N GLN A 216 22.70 -7.60 25.88
CA GLN A 216 23.82 -8.06 25.04
C GLN A 216 25.17 -7.55 25.57
N VAL A 217 25.24 -6.28 25.99
CA VAL A 217 26.45 -5.70 26.61
C VAL A 217 26.87 -6.47 27.86
N ARG A 218 25.91 -6.85 28.72
CA ARG A 218 26.21 -7.67 29.91
C ARG A 218 26.64 -9.09 29.56
N ALA A 219 26.12 -9.65 28.48
CA ALA A 219 26.46 -11.00 28.04
C ALA A 219 27.88 -11.09 27.47
N THR A 220 28.33 -10.09 26.71
CA THR A 220 29.62 -10.10 26.01
C THR A 220 30.32 -8.74 26.03
N PRO A 221 30.72 -8.22 27.21
CA PRO A 221 31.25 -6.84 27.34
C PRO A 221 32.55 -6.63 26.57
N ASP A 222 33.43 -7.64 26.52
CA ASP A 222 34.75 -7.54 25.87
C ASP A 222 34.71 -7.87 24.36
N ALA A 223 33.55 -8.27 23.82
CA ALA A 223 33.42 -8.57 22.40
C ALA A 223 33.43 -7.29 21.57
N LEU A 224 33.90 -7.38 20.33
CA LEU A 224 33.93 -6.26 19.39
C LEU A 224 32.52 -5.82 18.99
N ALA A 225 32.19 -4.55 19.21
CA ALA A 225 30.88 -3.97 18.89
C ALA A 225 30.93 -3.02 17.69
N LEU A 226 31.99 -2.22 17.58
CA LEU A 226 32.07 -1.15 16.58
C LEU A 226 33.48 -1.05 15.99
N VAL A 227 33.56 -0.89 14.67
CA VAL A 227 34.79 -0.64 13.91
C VAL A 227 34.62 0.61 13.06
N TYR A 228 35.59 1.51 13.08
CA TYR A 228 35.70 2.64 12.15
C TYR A 228 37.17 2.98 11.87
N GLY A 229 37.64 2.74 10.65
CA GLY A 229 39.07 2.81 10.34
C GLY A 229 39.89 1.89 11.25
N ASP A 230 40.92 2.42 11.90
CA ASP A 230 41.75 1.70 12.88
C ASP A 230 41.13 1.64 14.29
N MET A 231 40.05 2.38 14.53
CA MET A 231 39.38 2.40 15.84
C MET A 231 38.45 1.20 15.99
N GLN A 232 38.55 0.56 17.15
CA GLN A 232 37.71 -0.56 17.55
C GLN A 232 37.20 -0.32 18.96
N LEU A 233 35.90 -0.52 19.18
CA LEU A 233 35.31 -0.50 20.52
C LEU A 233 34.65 -1.84 20.83
N SER A 234 34.89 -2.32 22.04
CA SER A 234 34.12 -3.38 22.64
C SER A 234 32.69 -2.92 22.98
N TYR A 235 31.81 -3.89 23.24
CA TYR A 235 30.45 -3.62 23.73
C TYR A 235 30.46 -2.78 25.01
N GLY A 236 31.33 -3.09 25.97
CA GLY A 236 31.46 -2.36 27.22
C GLY A 236 31.94 -0.92 27.03
N GLU A 237 32.92 -0.70 26.15
CA GLU A 237 33.43 0.65 25.85
C GLU A 237 32.40 1.51 25.13
N LEU A 238 31.70 0.95 24.13
CA LEU A 238 30.64 1.64 23.42
C LEU A 238 29.49 2.01 24.36
N ASP A 239 29.06 1.07 25.21
CA ASP A 239 28.00 1.28 26.18
C ASP A 239 28.37 2.35 27.21
N ALA A 240 29.59 2.31 27.75
CA ALA A 240 30.08 3.29 28.71
C ALA A 240 30.08 4.71 28.13
N ARG A 241 30.58 4.89 26.91
CA ARG A 241 30.57 6.20 26.22
C ARG A 241 29.15 6.71 25.96
N ALA A 242 28.27 5.81 25.51
CA ALA A 242 26.87 6.16 25.28
C ALA A 242 26.13 6.51 26.57
N ASN A 243 26.40 5.81 27.68
CA ASN A 243 25.82 6.10 29.00
C ASN A 243 26.28 7.47 29.52
N GLN A 244 27.56 7.81 29.36
CA GLN A 244 28.08 9.12 29.76
C GLN A 244 27.41 10.26 29.00
N LEU A 245 27.24 10.11 27.68
CA LEU A 245 26.48 11.07 26.89
C LEU A 245 25.01 11.13 27.32
N ALA A 246 24.40 9.98 27.61
CA ALA A 246 23.00 9.92 28.05
C ALA A 246 22.76 10.67 29.37
N HIS A 247 23.64 10.51 30.37
CA HIS A 247 23.58 11.31 31.61
C HIS A 247 23.69 12.80 31.33
N TRP A 248 24.64 13.19 30.48
CA TRP A 248 24.76 14.59 30.09
C TRP A 248 23.49 15.11 29.39
N LEU A 249 22.91 14.34 28.47
CA LEU A 249 21.66 14.70 27.78
C LEU A 249 20.49 14.86 28.75
N GLN A 250 20.38 14.03 29.79
CA GLN A 250 19.37 14.21 30.85
C GLN A 250 19.53 15.55 31.58
N THR A 251 20.77 16.01 31.81
CA THR A 251 21.01 17.35 32.38
C THR A 251 20.58 18.49 31.45
N GLN A 252 20.50 18.23 30.14
CA GLN A 252 19.99 19.17 29.14
C GLN A 252 18.46 19.08 28.94
N GLY A 253 17.76 18.26 29.74
CA GLY A 253 16.31 18.09 29.67
C GLY A 253 15.83 17.05 28.66
N VAL A 254 16.72 16.21 28.12
CA VAL A 254 16.32 15.09 27.25
C VAL A 254 15.67 13.99 28.09
N GLY A 255 14.55 13.49 27.60
CA GLY A 255 13.74 12.44 28.22
C GLY A 255 12.70 11.88 27.24
N PRO A 256 11.63 11.24 27.74
CA PRO A 256 10.61 10.59 26.90
C PRO A 256 10.05 11.53 25.82
N ASP A 257 9.98 11.05 24.58
CA ASP A 257 9.43 11.74 23.41
C ASP A 257 10.13 13.04 22.99
N VAL A 258 11.27 13.38 23.60
CA VAL A 258 12.08 14.54 23.20
C VAL A 258 12.91 14.19 21.96
N PRO A 259 12.67 14.84 20.80
CA PRO A 259 13.52 14.64 19.63
C PRO A 259 14.85 15.37 19.81
N VAL A 260 15.98 14.69 19.60
CA VAL A 260 17.31 15.28 19.66
C VAL A 260 17.93 15.25 18.27
N ALA A 261 18.16 16.42 17.71
CA ALA A 261 18.80 16.58 16.42
C ALA A 261 20.28 16.14 16.48
N VAL A 262 20.69 15.33 15.52
CA VAL A 262 22.07 14.84 15.36
C VAL A 262 22.51 15.11 13.92
N CYS A 263 23.41 16.08 13.74
CA CYS A 263 24.03 16.40 12.44
C CYS A 263 25.50 16.04 12.48
N ALA A 264 25.88 14.88 11.97
CA ALA A 264 27.26 14.42 11.99
C ALA A 264 27.58 13.55 10.78
N GLU A 265 28.83 13.61 10.34
CA GLU A 265 29.39 12.65 9.41
C GLU A 265 29.65 11.31 10.11
N ARG A 266 29.91 10.26 9.32
CA ARG A 266 30.17 8.92 9.84
C ARG A 266 31.38 8.92 10.76
N SER A 267 31.19 8.40 11.96
CA SER A 267 32.18 8.40 13.03
C SER A 267 31.75 7.45 14.15
N VAL A 268 32.68 7.19 15.08
CA VAL A 268 32.34 6.51 16.35
C VAL A 268 31.37 7.37 17.15
N GLU A 269 31.61 8.68 17.14
CA GLU A 269 30.84 9.70 17.85
C GLU A 269 29.39 9.75 17.38
N LEU A 270 29.12 9.54 16.08
CA LEU A 270 27.76 9.38 15.55
C LEU A 270 27.04 8.22 16.23
N VAL A 271 27.65 7.03 16.30
CA VAL A 271 27.02 5.85 16.93
C VAL A 271 26.79 6.10 18.42
N VAL A 272 27.77 6.71 19.11
CA VAL A 272 27.65 7.12 20.52
C VAL A 272 26.50 8.12 20.69
N ALA A 273 26.34 9.09 19.78
CA ALA A 273 25.25 10.06 19.81
C ALA A 273 23.88 9.41 19.69
N LEU A 274 23.69 8.52 18.71
CA LEU A 274 22.42 7.81 18.52
C LEU A 274 22.07 6.98 19.77
N LEU A 275 23.01 6.20 20.28
CA LEU A 275 22.81 5.38 21.48
C LEU A 275 22.60 6.22 22.72
N GLY A 276 23.34 7.33 22.89
CA GLY A 276 23.24 8.23 24.02
C GLY A 276 21.87 8.90 24.11
N VAL A 277 21.33 9.36 22.97
CA VAL A 277 19.97 9.90 22.90
C VAL A 277 18.94 8.87 23.33
N ILE A 278 19.01 7.66 22.76
CA ILE A 278 18.08 6.57 23.09
C ILE A 278 18.19 6.17 24.57
N LYS A 279 19.41 6.10 25.11
CA LYS A 279 19.66 5.78 26.52
C LYS A 279 19.21 6.87 27.46
N ALA A 280 19.20 8.14 27.04
CA ALA A 280 18.63 9.25 27.81
C ALA A 280 17.09 9.21 27.84
N GLY A 281 16.47 8.39 26.96
CA GLY A 281 15.03 8.26 26.78
C GLY A 281 14.45 9.15 25.69
N GLY A 282 15.29 9.89 24.96
CA GLY A 282 14.90 10.70 23.82
C GLY A 282 14.86 9.91 22.51
N ALA A 283 14.40 10.59 21.46
CA ALA A 283 14.36 10.07 20.10
C ALA A 283 15.39 10.79 19.23
N TYR A 284 16.32 10.08 18.59
CA TYR A 284 17.28 10.77 17.73
C TYR A 284 16.61 11.23 16.43
N LEU A 285 17.03 12.38 15.93
CA LEU A 285 16.56 12.97 14.69
C LEU A 285 17.78 13.27 13.82
N PRO A 286 18.06 12.41 12.83
CA PRO A 286 19.25 12.55 12.00
C PRO A 286 19.07 13.69 10.99
N LEU A 287 20.09 14.55 10.90
CA LEU A 287 20.19 15.65 9.96
C LEU A 287 21.43 15.44 9.11
N ASP A 288 21.24 15.12 7.83
CA ASP A 288 22.35 14.85 6.91
C ASP A 288 23.13 16.15 6.61
N PRO A 289 24.43 16.25 6.97
CA PRO A 289 25.21 17.46 6.73
C PRO A 289 25.34 17.84 5.25
N ASP A 290 25.14 16.90 4.33
CA ASP A 290 25.19 17.14 2.88
C ASP A 290 23.93 17.85 2.34
N HIS A 291 22.87 17.96 3.15
CA HIS A 291 21.67 18.67 2.76
C HIS A 291 21.84 20.19 2.80
N PRO A 292 21.10 20.93 1.95
CA PRO A 292 21.12 22.40 1.97
C PRO A 292 20.80 22.96 3.37
N ARG A 293 21.59 23.94 3.81
CA ARG A 293 21.47 24.56 5.14
C ARG A 293 20.05 25.00 5.49
N GLU A 294 19.36 25.65 4.57
CA GLU A 294 17.98 26.13 4.77
C GLU A 294 17.01 24.96 5.06
N ARG A 295 17.20 23.82 4.37
CA ARG A 295 16.42 22.61 4.62
C ARG A 295 16.68 22.05 6.02
N LEU A 296 17.94 21.98 6.42
CA LEU A 296 18.34 21.50 7.75
C LEU A 296 17.83 22.41 8.87
N GLN A 297 17.89 23.74 8.70
CA GLN A 297 17.33 24.71 9.64
C GLN A 297 15.81 24.59 9.75
N GLY A 298 15.11 24.40 8.63
CA GLY A 298 13.68 24.14 8.61
C GLY A 298 13.30 22.88 9.38
N MET A 299 14.03 21.78 9.16
CA MET A 299 13.83 20.51 9.88
C MET A 299 14.14 20.62 11.37
N LEU A 300 15.20 21.34 11.74
CA LEU A 300 15.55 21.60 13.14
C LEU A 300 14.45 22.41 13.84
N THR A 301 13.96 23.48 13.20
CA THR A 301 12.91 24.34 13.74
C THR A 301 11.58 23.58 13.88
N ASP A 302 11.16 22.85 12.85
CA ASP A 302 9.90 22.08 12.85
C ASP A 302 9.93 20.93 13.88
N SER A 303 11.10 20.35 14.13
CA SER A 303 11.23 19.24 15.08
C SER A 303 11.00 19.63 16.54
N GLY A 304 11.17 20.91 16.89
CA GLY A 304 11.18 21.34 18.28
C GLY A 304 12.34 20.77 19.11
N SER A 305 13.40 20.27 18.47
CA SER A 305 14.58 19.73 19.17
C SER A 305 15.18 20.78 20.10
N PRO A 306 15.42 20.47 21.39
CA PRO A 306 15.93 21.45 22.36
C PRO A 306 17.43 21.74 22.17
N LEU A 307 18.15 20.87 21.48
CA LEU A 307 19.58 21.00 21.19
C LEU A 307 19.95 20.32 19.86
N LEU A 308 21.14 20.63 19.34
CA LEU A 308 21.75 19.96 18.20
C LEU A 308 23.11 19.36 18.62
N LEU A 309 23.25 18.05 18.45
CA LEU A 309 24.55 17.37 18.53
C LEU A 309 25.21 17.41 17.15
N THR A 310 26.48 17.80 17.11
CA THR A 310 27.25 17.92 15.86
C THR A 310 28.72 17.60 16.08
N GLN A 311 29.54 17.73 15.05
CA GLN A 311 31.01 17.64 15.12
C GLN A 311 31.64 19.03 15.14
N ALA A 312 32.81 19.16 15.76
CA ALA A 312 33.50 20.44 15.91
C ALA A 312 33.72 21.18 14.58
N HIS A 313 34.08 20.46 13.51
CA HIS A 313 34.30 21.07 12.18
C HIS A 313 33.02 21.50 11.47
N LEU A 314 31.86 21.00 11.91
CA LEU A 314 30.56 21.36 11.35
C LEU A 314 29.92 22.56 12.08
N LEU A 315 30.42 22.99 13.25
CA LEU A 315 29.83 24.10 14.01
C LEU A 315 29.67 25.38 13.18
N ASP A 316 30.68 25.72 12.38
CA ASP A 316 30.65 26.92 11.53
C ASP A 316 29.57 26.83 10.44
N SER A 317 29.24 25.62 9.98
CA SER A 317 28.14 25.38 9.03
C SER A 317 26.77 25.63 9.65
N TRP A 318 26.70 25.90 10.96
CA TRP A 318 25.49 26.30 11.69
C TRP A 318 25.52 27.73 12.23
N SER A 319 26.60 28.49 11.99
CA SER A 319 26.68 29.93 12.31
C SER A 319 25.46 30.73 11.79
N GLY A 320 24.73 31.39 12.70
CA GLY A 320 23.53 32.16 12.36
C GLY A 320 22.26 31.32 12.16
N ALA A 321 22.31 30.00 12.37
CA ALA A 321 21.12 29.17 12.49
C ALA A 321 20.41 29.43 13.83
N ALA A 322 19.10 29.16 13.84
CA ALA A 322 18.16 29.44 14.93
C ALA A 322 18.69 29.12 16.34
N GLY A 323 18.18 29.82 17.36
CA GLY A 323 18.62 29.83 18.76
C GLY A 323 18.52 28.51 19.56
N VAL A 324 18.72 27.37 18.90
CA VAL A 324 18.90 26.05 19.48
C VAL A 324 20.38 25.89 19.87
N PRO A 325 20.69 25.54 21.13
CA PRO A 325 22.04 25.22 21.58
C PRO A 325 22.70 24.12 20.73
N MET A 326 23.92 24.37 20.28
CA MET A 326 24.71 23.45 19.46
C MET A 326 25.90 22.94 20.25
N HIS A 327 26.11 21.63 20.22
CA HIS A 327 27.14 20.97 20.98
C HIS A 327 27.96 20.05 20.07
N ALA A 328 29.24 20.37 19.93
CA ALA A 328 30.20 19.47 19.31
C ALA A 328 30.49 18.29 20.26
N LEU A 329 30.32 17.06 19.75
CA LEU A 329 30.47 15.83 20.52
C LEU A 329 31.88 15.71 21.15
N GLU A 330 32.91 16.20 20.46
CA GLU A 330 34.30 16.18 20.88
C GLU A 330 34.60 17.14 22.05
N ASN A 331 33.78 18.18 22.21
CA ASN A 331 33.98 19.23 23.21
C ASN A 331 33.21 19.00 24.51
N LEU A 332 32.38 17.94 24.57
CA LEU A 332 31.58 17.64 25.75
C LEU A 332 32.46 17.06 26.87
N ALA A 333 32.33 17.62 28.07
CA ALA A 333 33.00 17.13 29.28
C ALA A 333 32.32 15.86 29.83
N LEU A 334 32.35 14.77 29.07
CA LEU A 334 31.66 13.51 29.40
C LEU A 334 32.42 12.63 30.38
N ALA A 335 33.74 12.82 30.53
CA ALA A 335 34.59 11.96 31.35
C ALA A 335 34.18 11.90 32.83
N THR A 336 33.50 12.94 33.34
CA THR A 336 33.00 13.01 34.72
C THR A 336 31.61 12.40 34.88
N GLN A 337 30.91 12.08 33.79
CA GLN A 337 29.59 11.45 33.83
C GLN A 337 29.70 9.97 34.20
N PRO A 338 28.67 9.39 34.84
CA PRO A 338 28.65 7.96 35.13
C PRO A 338 28.69 7.12 33.85
N GLN A 339 29.42 6.01 33.89
CA GLN A 339 29.47 5.02 32.81
C GLN A 339 28.33 4.00 32.87
N THR A 340 27.57 3.96 33.96
CA THR A 340 26.42 3.06 34.13
C THR A 340 25.19 3.63 33.43
N ALA A 341 24.34 2.75 32.90
CA ALA A 341 23.09 3.16 32.24
C ALA A 341 22.26 4.12 33.13
N PRO A 342 21.77 5.24 32.59
CA PRO A 342 20.89 6.14 33.33
C PRO A 342 19.56 5.46 33.64
N LYS A 343 18.87 5.95 34.66
CA LYS A 343 17.47 5.59 34.92
C LYS A 343 16.58 6.40 33.99
N VAL A 344 15.70 5.73 33.26
CA VAL A 344 14.71 6.34 32.38
C VAL A 344 13.35 5.74 32.67
N ASP A 345 12.32 6.57 32.59
CA ASP A 345 10.91 6.15 32.69
C ASP A 345 10.30 6.24 31.28
N ILE A 346 10.62 5.24 30.45
CA ILE A 346 10.13 5.11 29.07
C ILE A 346 9.49 3.73 28.88
N GLY A 347 8.44 3.70 28.06
CA GLY A 347 7.76 2.49 27.64
C GLY A 347 7.86 2.24 26.13
N PRO A 348 7.25 1.14 25.66
CA PRO A 348 7.32 0.73 24.26
C PRO A 348 6.67 1.73 23.30
N GLU A 349 5.75 2.58 23.80
CA GLU A 349 5.05 3.57 22.99
C GLU A 349 5.78 4.91 22.84
N ASN A 350 6.87 5.12 23.58
CA ASN A 350 7.69 6.32 23.41
C ASN A 350 8.50 6.28 22.12
N LEU A 351 8.82 7.47 21.60
CA LEU A 351 9.63 7.65 20.41
C LEU A 351 11.07 7.17 20.63
N VAL A 352 11.62 6.47 19.63
CA VAL A 352 13.03 6.05 19.57
C VAL A 352 13.83 6.81 18.52
N TYR A 353 13.16 7.22 17.43
CA TYR A 353 13.75 8.07 16.40
C TYR A 353 12.69 8.79 15.57
N CYS A 354 13.08 9.89 14.94
CA CYS A 354 12.25 10.67 14.04
C CYS A 354 12.96 10.85 12.69
N LEU A 355 12.30 10.52 11.58
CA LEU A 355 12.88 10.68 10.22
C LEU A 355 12.02 11.58 9.36
N TYR A 356 12.64 12.53 8.66
CA TYR A 356 11.92 13.37 7.70
C TYR A 356 11.80 12.69 6.36
N THR A 357 10.59 12.74 5.78
CA THR A 357 10.32 12.29 4.42
C THR A 357 9.93 13.45 3.52
N SER A 358 10.05 13.29 2.19
CA SER A 358 9.53 14.27 1.24
C SER A 358 8.00 14.27 1.30
N GLY A 359 7.42 15.23 2.01
CA GLY A 359 5.97 15.39 2.07
C GLY A 359 5.38 15.68 0.68
N SER A 360 4.19 15.17 0.40
CA SER A 360 3.45 15.42 -0.85
C SER A 360 3.17 16.91 -1.12
N THR A 361 3.24 17.74 -0.08
CA THR A 361 3.06 19.20 -0.13
C THR A 361 4.37 19.97 -0.34
N GLY A 362 5.49 19.29 -0.63
CA GLY A 362 6.82 19.88 -0.82
C GLY A 362 7.57 20.24 0.47
N LYS A 363 6.88 20.38 1.61
CA LYS A 363 7.50 20.54 2.92
C LYS A 363 7.79 19.16 3.55
N PRO A 364 9.04 18.91 3.99
CA PRO A 364 9.36 17.68 4.72
C PRO A 364 8.50 17.51 5.97
N LYS A 365 8.16 16.26 6.32
CA LYS A 365 7.43 15.93 7.55
C LYS A 365 8.17 14.87 8.33
N ALA A 366 8.32 15.05 9.64
CA ALA A 366 8.91 14.06 10.52
C ALA A 366 7.93 12.90 10.79
N VAL A 367 8.43 11.68 10.63
CA VAL A 367 7.75 10.44 11.03
C VAL A 367 8.36 9.98 12.35
N GLY A 368 7.60 10.07 13.43
CA GLY A 368 7.99 9.56 14.75
C GLY A 368 7.80 8.06 14.84
N ASN A 369 8.88 7.34 15.16
CA ASN A 369 8.89 5.88 15.28
C ASN A 369 9.05 5.48 16.74
N ARG A 370 8.25 4.52 17.18
CA ARG A 370 8.18 4.06 18.58
C ARG A 370 9.08 2.86 18.83
N HIS A 371 9.49 2.69 20.09
CA HIS A 371 10.27 1.52 20.50
C HIS A 371 9.61 0.19 20.13
N ALA A 372 8.29 0.04 20.33
CA ALA A 372 7.53 -1.17 20.01
C ALA A 372 7.71 -1.60 18.55
N GLY A 373 7.56 -0.65 17.62
CA GLY A 373 7.67 -0.90 16.19
C GLY A 373 9.08 -1.32 15.79
N LEU A 374 10.09 -0.63 16.32
CA LEU A 374 11.49 -0.97 16.06
C LEU A 374 11.88 -2.33 16.66
N LEU A 375 11.50 -2.60 17.91
CA LEU A 375 11.77 -3.88 18.56
C LEU A 375 11.11 -5.04 17.81
N ASN A 376 9.85 -4.90 17.38
CA ASN A 376 9.19 -5.91 16.54
C ASN A 376 9.96 -6.14 15.24
N ARG A 377 10.36 -5.05 14.57
CA ARG A 377 11.10 -5.10 13.31
C ARG A 377 12.44 -5.81 13.45
N LEU A 378 13.21 -5.52 14.50
CA LEU A 378 14.53 -6.09 14.75
C LEU A 378 14.44 -7.55 15.21
N GLN A 379 13.49 -7.87 16.09
CA GLN A 379 13.30 -9.25 16.57
C GLN A 379 12.80 -10.18 15.47
N TRP A 380 11.89 -9.71 14.60
CA TRP A 380 11.52 -10.44 13.39
C TRP A 380 12.75 -10.69 12.51
N MET A 381 13.58 -9.66 12.30
CA MET A 381 14.79 -9.76 11.49
C MET A 381 15.75 -10.80 12.06
N GLN A 382 15.93 -10.81 13.37
CA GLN A 382 16.78 -11.78 14.04
C GLN A 382 16.21 -13.20 13.91
N ALA A 383 14.90 -13.39 14.05
CA ALA A 383 14.26 -14.69 13.91
C ALA A 383 14.33 -15.25 12.48
N GLU A 384 14.19 -14.38 11.47
CA GLU A 384 14.19 -14.77 10.05
C GLU A 384 15.60 -15.01 9.50
N TYR A 385 16.57 -14.13 9.84
CA TYR A 385 17.89 -14.13 9.20
C TYR A 385 19.03 -14.61 10.09
N GLY A 386 18.87 -14.63 11.41
CA GLY A 386 19.81 -15.27 12.35
C GLY A 386 21.23 -14.69 12.34
N LEU A 387 21.40 -13.41 12.69
CA LEU A 387 22.72 -12.79 12.84
C LEU A 387 23.46 -13.36 14.06
N ASN A 388 24.75 -13.68 13.90
CA ASN A 388 25.58 -14.32 14.92
C ASN A 388 26.72 -13.41 15.40
N PRO A 389 27.32 -13.67 16.58
CA PRO A 389 28.45 -12.87 17.09
C PRO A 389 29.68 -12.79 16.19
N GLY A 390 29.87 -13.79 15.31
CA GLY A 390 30.95 -13.79 14.31
C GLY A 390 30.71 -12.86 13.13
N ASP A 391 29.47 -12.42 12.92
CA ASP A 391 29.08 -11.63 11.76
C ASP A 391 29.46 -10.16 11.90
N ARG A 392 29.47 -9.46 10.76
CA ARG A 392 29.76 -8.03 10.66
C ARG A 392 28.69 -7.37 9.82
N VAL A 393 28.09 -6.31 10.34
CA VAL A 393 27.09 -5.51 9.62
C VAL A 393 27.74 -4.21 9.16
N LEU A 394 27.69 -3.97 7.85
CA LEU A 394 28.18 -2.73 7.25
C LEU A 394 27.15 -1.62 7.40
N GLN A 395 27.54 -0.50 8.00
CA GLN A 395 26.77 0.74 8.00
C GLN A 395 27.01 1.44 6.64
N LYS A 396 26.08 1.26 5.70
CA LYS A 396 26.21 1.76 4.32
C LYS A 396 25.16 2.81 3.98
N THR A 397 23.99 2.73 4.58
CA THR A 397 22.88 3.61 4.23
C THR A 397 23.05 4.97 4.91
N PRO A 398 22.79 6.12 4.26
CA PRO A 398 22.81 7.40 4.97
C PRO A 398 21.87 7.35 6.17
N TYR A 399 22.33 7.84 7.32
CA TYR A 399 21.62 7.66 8.60
C TYR A 399 20.31 8.47 8.73
N SER A 400 20.03 9.30 7.73
CA SER A 400 18.79 10.02 7.50
C SER A 400 17.69 9.18 6.84
N PHE A 401 17.95 7.91 6.52
CA PHE A 401 16.97 6.96 5.96
C PHE A 401 16.71 5.79 6.91
N ASP A 402 15.48 5.27 6.89
CA ASP A 402 15.03 4.21 7.79
C ASP A 402 15.78 2.88 7.64
N VAL A 403 16.30 2.59 6.44
CA VAL A 403 17.14 1.40 6.21
C VAL A 403 18.41 1.41 7.07
N SER A 404 18.97 2.58 7.43
CA SER A 404 20.16 2.60 8.30
C SER A 404 19.85 2.16 9.73
N VAL A 405 18.59 2.25 10.18
CA VAL A 405 18.21 2.00 11.57
C VAL A 405 18.56 0.58 11.98
N TRP A 406 18.25 -0.41 11.14
CA TRP A 406 18.61 -1.79 11.44
C TRP A 406 20.12 -2.02 11.30
N GLU A 407 20.82 -1.31 10.39
CA GLU A 407 22.28 -1.39 10.28
C GLU A 407 22.94 -1.00 11.60
N PHE A 408 22.46 0.06 12.27
CA PHE A 408 23.00 0.51 13.55
C PHE A 408 22.70 -0.44 14.71
N PHE A 409 21.46 -0.90 14.83
CA PHE A 409 21.01 -1.53 16.09
C PHE A 409 20.91 -3.06 16.04
N TRP A 410 20.69 -3.66 14.87
CA TRP A 410 20.63 -5.11 14.74
C TRP A 410 21.92 -5.86 15.12
N PRO A 411 23.14 -5.39 14.75
CA PRO A 411 24.34 -6.06 15.25
C PRO A 411 24.46 -5.98 16.77
N LEU A 412 24.09 -4.83 17.36
CA LEU A 412 24.26 -4.53 18.78
C LEU A 412 23.31 -5.30 19.72
N LEU A 413 22.23 -5.89 19.19
CA LEU A 413 21.35 -6.80 19.95
C LEU A 413 21.71 -8.28 19.78
N SER A 414 22.60 -8.61 18.84
CA SER A 414 22.90 -10.00 18.43
C SER A 414 24.33 -10.43 18.75
N GLY A 415 25.14 -9.54 19.34
CA GLY A 415 26.55 -9.78 19.65
C GLY A 415 27.50 -9.64 18.45
N ALA A 416 26.98 -9.28 17.27
CA ALA A 416 27.77 -9.02 16.07
C ALA A 416 28.46 -7.65 16.15
N ALA A 417 29.36 -7.32 15.22
CA ALA A 417 29.98 -5.99 15.18
C ALA A 417 29.42 -5.13 14.04
N LEU A 418 29.20 -3.85 14.34
CA LEU A 418 28.92 -2.80 13.36
C LEU A 418 30.23 -2.30 12.76
N VAL A 419 30.29 -2.20 11.43
CA VAL A 419 31.43 -1.65 10.69
C VAL A 419 30.97 -0.38 10.00
N MET A 420 31.49 0.76 10.44
CA MET A 420 31.28 2.06 9.79
C MET A 420 32.25 2.20 8.62
N ALA A 421 31.75 2.57 7.45
CA ALA A 421 32.53 2.71 6.22
C ALA A 421 32.42 4.08 5.58
#